data_AF-A0A946UT91-F1
#
_entry.id   AF-A0A946UT91-F1
#
_cell.length_a   1.000
_cell.length_b   1.000
_cell.length_c   1.000
_cell.angle_alpha   90.00
_cell.angle_beta   90.00
_cell.angle_gamma   90.00
#
_symmetry.space_group_name_H-M   'P 1'
#
loop_
_entity.id
_entity.type
_entity.pdbx_description
1 polymer ?
#
loop_
_entity_poly.entity_id
_entity_poly.type
_entity_poly.pdbx_seq_one_letter_code
_entity_poly.pdbx_strand_id
1 'polypeptide(L)' 'WNRSKKIGYRITLVTLEDGEAVAYDTFADGWLDGQVTRGRPVDLLVIDDGSMLVSDDNNGLVYRIYYEATE' A
#
# COMPACT_ATOMS: atom_id res chain seq x y z
N TRP A 1 6.91 -9.53 -10.48
CA TRP A 1 6.47 -10.60 -9.56
C TRP A 1 7.54 -11.67 -9.41
N ASN A 2 8.09 -12.23 -10.50
CA ASN A 2 9.17 -13.21 -10.44
C ASN A 2 10.56 -12.56 -10.51
N ARG A 3 11.01 -11.96 -9.39
CA ARG A 3 12.36 -11.38 -9.25
C ARG A 3 13.15 -12.13 -8.19
N SER A 4 14.44 -12.35 -8.42
CA SER A 4 15.36 -12.98 -7.45
C SER A 4 15.54 -12.15 -6.17
N LYS A 5 15.51 -10.82 -6.31
CA LYS A 5 15.36 -9.87 -5.20
C LYS A 5 13.95 -9.28 -5.24
N LYS A 6 13.17 -9.59 -4.21
CA LYS A 6 11.79 -9.10 -4.04
C LYS A 6 11.77 -7.59 -3.89
N ILE A 7 10.73 -7.00 -4.45
CA ILE A 7 10.37 -5.57 -4.42
C ILE A 7 8.85 -5.49 -4.52
N GLY A 8 8.26 -4.41 -4.02
CA GLY A 8 6.81 -4.24 -3.94
C GLY A 8 6.36 -4.45 -2.50
N TYR A 9 5.23 -5.14 -2.30
CA TYR A 9 4.65 -5.36 -0.97
C TYR A 9 4.49 -4.03 -0.22
N ARG A 10 3.94 -3.05 -0.92
CA ARG A 10 3.74 -1.67 -0.48
C ARG A 10 2.60 -1.05 -1.28
N ILE A 11 2.05 0.03 -0.75
CA ILE A 11 1.14 0.94 -1.44
C ILE A 11 1.95 2.13 -1.94
N THR A 12 1.71 2.55 -3.17
CA THR A 12 2.42 3.66 -3.83
C THR A 12 1.41 4.74 -4.21
N LEU A 13 1.72 5.99 -3.89
CA LEU A 13 1.02 7.16 -4.39
C LEU A 13 1.63 7.56 -5.74
N VAL A 14 0.78 7.80 -6.73
CA VAL A 14 1.20 8.27 -8.05
C VAL A 14 0.67 9.67 -8.27
N THR A 15 1.57 10.62 -8.51
CA THR A 15 1.20 12.00 -8.86
C THR A 15 1.06 12.09 -10.37
N LEU A 16 -0.06 12.66 -10.82
CA LEU A 16 -0.36 12.89 -12.24
C LEU A 16 -0.32 14.39 -12.55
N GLU A 17 0.32 14.77 -13.65
CA GLU A 17 0.25 16.10 -14.27
C GLU A 17 -0.17 15.92 -15.73
N ASP A 18 -1.20 16.64 -16.16
CA ASP A 18 -1.75 16.54 -17.52
C ASP A 18 -2.08 15.10 -18.00
N GLY A 19 -2.45 14.23 -17.04
CA GLY A 19 -2.77 12.82 -17.30
C GLY A 19 -1.55 11.90 -17.37
N GLU A 20 -0.33 12.43 -17.20
CA GLU A 20 0.91 11.67 -17.17
C GLU A 20 1.44 11.50 -15.74
N ALA A 21 2.01 10.33 -15.44
CA ALA A 21 2.60 10.06 -14.14
C ALA A 21 3.97 10.73 -13.99
N VAL A 22 4.09 11.65 -13.03
CA VAL A 22 5.31 12.46 -12.80
C VAL A 22 6.06 12.09 -11.53
N ALA A 23 5.39 11.45 -10.55
CA ALA A 23 6.03 11.02 -9.31
C ALA A 23 5.44 9.71 -8.78
N TYR A 24 6.26 8.95 -8.05
CA TYR A 24 5.91 7.68 -7.41
C TYR A 24 6.49 7.64 -6.00
N ASP A 25 5.65 7.84 -5.00
CA ASP A 25 6.05 7.89 -3.60
C ASP A 25 5.51 6.68 -2.83
N THR A 26 6.29 6.17 -1.87
CA THR A 26 5.79 5.11 -0.98
C THR A 26 4.78 5.72 -0.01
N PHE A 27 3.54 5.23 -0.05
CA PHE A 27 2.49 5.66 0.89
C PHE A 27 2.51 4.81 2.17
N ALA A 28 2.58 3.50 2.02
CA ALA A 28 2.67 2.56 3.14
C ALA A 28 3.49 1.33 2.72
N ASP A 29 4.37 0.86 3.60
CA ASP A 29 5.17 -0.36 3.42
C ASP A 29 5.20 -1.20 4.72
N GLY A 30 6.12 -2.15 4.80
CA GLY A 30 6.23 -3.08 5.95
C GLY A 30 5.76 -4.51 5.67
N TRP A 31 5.07 -4.75 4.54
CA TRP A 31 4.73 -6.13 4.10
C TRP A 31 5.92 -6.90 3.53
N LEU A 32 7.05 -6.24 3.27
CA LEU A 32 8.33 -6.88 2.95
C LEU A 32 9.40 -6.40 3.94
N ASP A 33 9.89 -7.35 4.75
CA ASP A 33 10.96 -7.15 5.73
C ASP A 33 12.24 -7.79 5.17
N GLY A 34 13.10 -6.97 4.57
CA GLY A 34 14.25 -7.44 3.80
C GLY A 34 13.79 -8.26 2.58
N GLN A 35 13.87 -9.58 2.66
CA GLN A 35 13.37 -10.52 1.62
C GLN A 35 12.29 -11.46 2.15
N VAL A 36 11.86 -11.26 3.40
CA VAL A 36 10.79 -12.01 4.07
C VAL A 36 9.47 -11.31 3.80
N THR A 37 8.54 -12.03 3.19
CA THR A 37 7.19 -11.53 2.94
C THR A 37 6.38 -11.65 4.23
N ARG A 38 5.88 -10.52 4.74
CA ARG A 38 5.01 -10.45 5.93
C ARG A 38 3.53 -10.34 5.58
N GLY A 39 3.21 -10.02 4.34
CA GLY A 39 1.86 -10.07 3.78
C GLY A 39 1.89 -9.64 2.32
N ARG A 40 0.73 -9.57 1.66
CA ARG A 40 0.62 -9.20 0.24
C ARG A 40 -0.60 -8.30 0.03
N PRO A 41 -0.43 -6.97 0.05
CA PRO A 41 -1.54 -6.07 -0.23
C PRO A 41 -2.05 -6.29 -1.66
N VAL A 42 -3.39 -6.31 -1.83
CA VAL A 42 -4.06 -6.60 -3.10
C VAL A 42 -4.87 -5.42 -3.59
N ASP A 43 -5.93 -5.07 -2.86
CA ASP A 43 -6.91 -4.05 -3.27
C ASP A 43 -7.09 -2.97 -2.21
N LEU A 44 -7.48 -1.78 -2.66
CA LEU A 44 -7.69 -0.58 -1.86
C LEU A 44 -9.14 -0.12 -1.98
N LEU A 45 -9.77 0.18 -0.84
CA LEU A 45 -11.06 0.85 -0.80
C LEU A 45 -11.00 2.06 0.12
N VAL A 46 -11.19 3.26 -0.44
CA VAL A 46 -11.40 4.47 0.36
C VAL A 46 -12.87 4.51 0.75
N ILE A 47 -13.17 4.62 2.04
CA ILE A 47 -14.54 4.66 2.57
C ILE A 47 -14.93 6.09 2.97
N ASP A 48 -16.21 6.30 3.28
CA ASP A 48 -16.81 7.63 3.45
C ASP A 48 -16.15 8.52 4.52
N ASP A 49 -15.50 7.92 5.52
CA ASP A 49 -14.78 8.65 6.56
C ASP A 49 -13.35 9.10 6.16
N GLY A 50 -12.96 8.84 4.91
CA GLY A 50 -11.64 9.15 4.36
C GLY A 50 -10.56 8.14 4.70
N SER A 51 -10.85 7.09 5.49
CA SER A 51 -9.91 5.99 5.73
C SER A 51 -9.81 5.05 4.53
N MET A 52 -8.69 4.33 4.46
CA MET A 52 -8.38 3.38 3.40
C MET A 52 -8.35 1.96 3.96
N LEU A 53 -9.16 1.07 3.39
CA LEU A 53 -9.09 -0.36 3.62
C LEU A 53 -8.11 -1.00 2.64
N VAL A 54 -7.27 -1.90 3.14
CA VAL A 54 -6.26 -2.62 2.35
C VAL A 54 -6.44 -4.12 2.58
N SER A 55 -6.76 -4.87 1.52
CA SER A 55 -6.85 -6.33 1.61
C SER A 55 -5.48 -6.99 1.51
N ASP A 56 -5.25 -8.04 2.31
CA ASP A 56 -4.04 -8.86 2.29
C ASP A 56 -4.41 -10.34 2.22
N ASP A 57 -4.20 -10.92 1.04
CA ASP A 57 -4.58 -12.30 0.75
C ASP A 57 -3.62 -13.34 1.32
N ASN A 58 -2.38 -12.96 1.64
CA ASN A 58 -1.41 -13.86 2.25
C ASN A 58 -1.75 -14.13 3.72
N ASN A 59 -2.28 -13.13 4.41
CA ASN A 59 -2.64 -13.22 5.83
C ASN A 59 -4.14 -13.38 6.08
N GLY A 60 -4.99 -13.15 5.06
CA GLY A 60 -6.44 -13.16 5.21
C GLY A 60 -6.95 -11.99 6.06
N LEU A 61 -6.31 -10.82 5.94
CA LEU A 61 -6.60 -9.63 6.74
C LEU A 61 -7.11 -8.48 5.87
N VAL A 62 -7.81 -7.55 6.52
CA VAL A 62 -8.09 -6.21 5.98
C VAL A 62 -7.56 -5.19 6.97
N TYR A 63 -6.60 -4.36 6.55
CA TYR A 63 -6.06 -3.26 7.35
C TYR A 63 -6.91 -2.01 7.12
N ARG A 64 -7.04 -1.15 8.13
CA ARG A 64 -7.62 0.20 8.00
C ARG A 64 -6.55 1.23 8.31
N ILE A 65 -6.18 2.02 7.31
CA ILE A 65 -5.28 3.17 7.44
C ILE A 65 -6.17 4.41 7.58
N TYR A 66 -6.04 5.11 8.69
CA TYR A 66 -6.80 6.33 8.97
C TYR A 66 -5.89 7.39 9.57
N TYR A 67 -6.26 8.65 9.40
CA TYR A 67 -5.59 9.75 10.05
C TYR A 67 -6.22 9.99 11.42
N GLU A 68 -5.39 9.94 12.46
CA GLU A 68 -5.76 10.38 13.80
C GLU A 68 -5.17 11.76 14.01
N ALA A 69 -6.02 12.78 14.10
CA ALA A 69 -5.57 14.14 14.40
C ALA A 69 -4.96 14.14 15.80
N THR A 70 -3.72 14.63 15.90
CA THR A 70 -3.09 14.91 17.20
C THR A 70 -3.50 16.33 17.63
N GLU A 71 -3.93 16.48 18.88
CA GLU A 71 -4.22 17.80 19.49
C GLU A 71 -2.96 18.67 19.63
#